data_AF-A0A3N5F7T1-F1
#
_entry.id   AF-A0A3N5F7T1-F1
#
_cell.length_a   1.000
_cell.length_b   1.000
_cell.length_c   1.000
_cell.angle_alpha   90.00
_cell.angle_beta   90.00
_cell.angle_gamma   90.00
#
_symmetry.space_group_name_H-M   'P 1'
#
loop_
_entity.id
_entity.type
_entity.pdbx_description
1 polymer ?
#
loop_
_entity_poly.entity_id
_entity_poly.type
_entity_poly.pdbx_seq_one_letter_code
_entity_poly.pdbx_strand_id
1 'polypeptide(L)'
;MTPTGLPAMNVSRRRPQAGFTLVEMAVVATLISILAAVALPAYKDAIDRSHRSGARQALLTAAQWMERNYSSNNTYCASATDCGSDPLPESLKAVPSSGTRAYTVTARTASASQYLLTATPVSNGPMRSDNRCKALTLDHRGVQAVTGTDTAEACWRK
;
A
#
# COMPACT_ATOMS: atom_id res chain seq x y z
N MET A 1 69.16 7.74 58.31
CA MET A 1 68.18 8.75 57.91
C MET A 1 67.99 8.66 56.41
N THR A 2 66.92 8.02 55.95
CA THR A 2 66.53 7.98 54.53
C THR A 2 65.05 8.36 54.47
N PRO A 3 64.67 9.50 53.87
CA PRO A 3 63.27 9.84 53.70
C PRO A 3 62.69 9.02 52.54
N THR A 4 61.71 8.18 52.85
CA THR A 4 60.87 7.49 51.86
C THR A 4 59.92 8.51 51.23
N GLY A 5 60.06 8.74 49.93
CA GLY A 5 59.17 9.61 49.15
C GLY A 5 57.79 8.99 48.99
N LEU A 6 56.74 9.78 49.26
CA LEU A 6 55.34 9.39 49.06
C LEU A 6 54.98 9.39 47.56
N PRO A 7 54.13 8.45 47.10
CA PRO A 7 53.72 8.36 45.70
C PRO A 7 52.80 9.52 45.32
N ALA A 8 53.10 10.17 44.19
CA ALA A 8 52.27 11.24 43.64
C ALA A 8 50.91 10.67 43.18
N MET A 9 49.83 11.14 43.81
CA MET A 9 48.46 10.79 43.47
C MET A 9 48.10 11.47 42.13
N ASN A 10 48.09 10.69 41.05
CA ASN A 10 47.74 11.19 39.72
C ASN A 10 46.23 11.41 39.60
N VAL A 11 45.78 12.66 39.74
CA VAL A 11 44.38 13.05 39.58
C VAL A 11 44.08 13.16 38.08
N SER A 12 43.52 12.10 37.50
CA SER A 12 42.98 12.11 36.14
C SER A 12 41.84 13.15 36.04
N ARG A 13 42.12 14.32 35.47
CA ARG A 13 41.09 15.33 35.16
C ARG A 13 40.11 14.74 34.14
N ARG A 14 38.88 14.49 34.57
CA ARG A 14 37.78 14.23 33.63
C ARG A 14 37.55 15.50 32.81
N ARG A 15 37.64 15.38 31.49
CA ARG A 15 37.24 16.46 30.59
C ARG A 15 35.72 16.68 30.73
N PRO A 16 35.24 17.93 30.84
CA PRO A 16 33.81 18.19 30.84
C PRO A 16 33.23 17.69 29.51
N GLN A 17 32.17 16.87 29.58
CA GLN A 17 31.39 16.52 28.40
C GLN A 17 30.62 17.77 27.96
N ALA A 18 30.87 18.22 26.73
CA ALA A 18 30.07 19.25 26.10
C ALA A 18 28.71 18.64 25.71
N GLY A 19 27.63 19.12 26.32
CA GLY A 19 26.26 18.77 25.93
C GLY A 19 25.73 19.72 24.85
N PHE A 20 24.71 19.27 24.11
CA PHE A 20 23.97 20.12 23.17
C PHE A 20 23.24 21.24 23.90
N THR A 21 23.18 22.42 23.29
CA THR A 21 22.42 23.55 23.83
C THR A 21 20.92 23.41 23.52
N LEU A 22 20.07 24.02 24.34
CA LEU A 22 18.63 24.13 24.06
C LEU A 22 18.34 24.83 22.73
N VAL A 23 19.17 25.82 22.38
CA VAL A 23 19.03 26.58 21.13
C VAL A 23 19.38 25.71 19.92
N GLU A 24 20.41 24.86 19.99
CA GLU A 24 20.73 23.92 18.91
C GLU A 24 19.57 22.96 18.64
N MET A 25 18.98 22.39 19.70
CA MET A 25 17.83 21.51 19.54
C MET A 25 16.60 22.25 18.98
N ALA A 26 16.38 23.50 19.36
CA ALA A 26 15.28 24.30 18.79
C ALA A 26 15.45 24.55 17.27
N VAL A 27 16.68 24.86 16.83
CA VAL A 27 16.98 25.06 15.40
C VAL A 27 16.86 23.74 14.64
N VAL A 28 17.43 22.65 15.15
CA VAL A 28 17.36 21.32 14.52
C VAL A 28 15.92 20.83 14.40
N ALA A 29 15.12 20.97 15.47
CA ALA A 29 13.71 20.59 15.45
C ALA A 29 12.91 21.39 14.41
N THR A 30 13.21 22.68 14.26
CA THR A 30 12.59 23.54 13.26
C THR A 30 12.94 23.11 11.83
N LEU A 31 14.19 22.71 11.58
CA LEU A 31 14.58 22.20 10.26
C LEU A 31 13.90 20.86 9.95
N ILE A 32 13.82 19.95 10.93
CA ILE A 32 13.14 18.66 10.76
C ILE A 32 11.65 18.84 10.46
N SER A 33 10.97 19.78 11.13
CA SER A 33 9.53 19.99 10.90
C SER A 33 9.24 20.48 9.48
N ILE A 34 10.07 21.37 8.94
CA ILE A 34 9.96 21.85 7.56
C ILE A 34 10.17 20.69 6.57
N LEU A 35 11.18 19.85 6.78
CA LEU A 35 11.44 18.69 5.92
C LEU A 35 10.29 17.67 6.00
N ALA A 36 9.78 17.40 7.20
CA ALA A 36 8.69 16.45 7.41
C ALA A 36 7.40 16.88 6.71
N ALA A 37 7.10 18.19 6.67
CA ALA A 37 5.91 18.72 6.01
C ALA A 37 5.83 18.39 4.51
N VAL A 38 6.98 18.29 3.83
CA VAL A 38 7.05 17.93 2.40
C VAL A 38 7.23 16.43 2.20
N ALA A 39 8.08 15.80 3.03
CA ALA A 39 8.44 14.40 2.85
C ALA A 39 7.29 13.42 3.15
N LEU A 40 6.50 13.68 4.20
CA LEU A 40 5.42 12.79 4.63
C LEU A 40 4.31 12.61 3.59
N PRO A 41 3.70 13.68 3.01
CA PRO A 41 2.68 13.49 1.98
C PRO A 41 3.23 12.83 0.72
N ALA A 42 4.45 13.18 0.30
CA ALA A 42 5.09 12.57 -0.86
C ALA A 42 5.35 11.06 -0.68
N TYR A 43 5.78 10.66 0.52
CA TYR A 43 5.97 9.25 0.87
C TYR A 43 4.64 8.50 0.89
N LYS A 44 3.60 9.08 1.49
CA LYS A 44 2.26 8.48 1.50
C LYS A 44 1.74 8.26 0.07
N ASP A 45 1.89 9.24 -0.80
CA ASP A 45 1.51 9.11 -2.22
C ASP A 45 2.26 7.98 -2.92
N ALA A 46 3.54 7.77 -2.60
CA ALA A 46 4.32 6.67 -3.17
C ALA A 46 3.80 5.30 -2.72
N ILE A 47 3.43 5.17 -1.44
CA ILE A 47 2.83 3.93 -0.90
C ILE A 47 1.44 3.68 -1.50
N ASP A 48 0.60 4.71 -1.60
CA ASP A 48 -0.74 4.58 -2.18
C ASP A 48 -0.64 4.17 -3.67
N ARG A 49 0.33 4.70 -4.43
CA ARG A 49 0.63 4.23 -5.80
C ARG A 49 1.05 2.76 -5.84
N SER A 50 1.91 2.32 -4.92
CA SER A 50 2.32 0.91 -4.81
C SER A 50 1.14 -0.02 -4.58
N HIS A 51 0.23 0.34 -3.67
CA HIS A 51 -0.99 -0.42 -3.40
C HIS A 51 -1.92 -0.48 -4.62
N ARG A 52 -2.11 0.64 -5.34
CA ARG A 52 -2.90 0.66 -6.59
C ARG A 52 -2.27 -0.20 -7.68
N SER A 53 -0.94 -0.19 -7.81
CA SER A 53 -0.22 -1.08 -8.72
C SER A 53 -0.50 -2.55 -8.41
N GLY A 54 -0.41 -2.95 -7.13
CA GLY A 54 -0.79 -4.29 -6.70
C GLY A 54 -2.24 -4.65 -7.02
N ALA A 55 -3.17 -3.72 -6.83
CA ALA A 55 -4.58 -3.92 -7.18
C ALA A 55 -4.79 -4.12 -8.70
N ARG A 56 -4.11 -3.35 -9.55
CA ARG A 56 -4.15 -3.53 -11.01
C ARG A 56 -3.61 -4.90 -11.42
N GLN A 57 -2.48 -5.32 -10.86
CA GLN A 57 -1.92 -6.64 -11.14
C GLN A 57 -2.89 -7.75 -10.73
N ALA A 58 -3.55 -7.62 -9.57
CA ALA A 58 -4.54 -8.58 -9.13
C ALA A 58 -5.77 -8.61 -10.06
N LEU A 59 -6.26 -7.46 -10.54
CA LEU A 59 -7.35 -7.40 -11.52
C LEU A 59 -6.96 -8.09 -12.84
N LEU A 60 -5.74 -7.86 -13.34
CA LEU A 60 -5.25 -8.54 -14.55
C LEU A 60 -5.12 -10.06 -14.34
N THR A 61 -4.67 -10.48 -13.17
CA THR A 61 -4.56 -11.91 -12.81
C THR A 61 -5.94 -12.56 -12.69
N ALA A 62 -6.90 -11.85 -12.09
CA ALA A 62 -8.29 -12.28 -12.02
C ALA A 62 -8.93 -12.35 -13.41
N ALA A 63 -8.68 -11.38 -14.30
CA ALA A 63 -9.15 -11.41 -15.68
C ALA A 63 -8.63 -12.65 -16.42
N GLN A 64 -7.32 -12.93 -16.34
CA GLN A 64 -6.76 -14.16 -16.91
C GLN A 64 -7.38 -15.42 -16.34
N TRP A 65 -7.73 -15.43 -15.05
CA TRP A 65 -8.44 -16.55 -14.45
C TRP A 65 -9.86 -16.68 -15.00
N MET A 66 -10.58 -15.57 -15.19
CA MET A 66 -11.91 -15.56 -15.80
C MET A 66 -11.88 -16.14 -17.21
N GLU A 67 -10.92 -15.75 -18.05
CA GLU A 67 -10.75 -16.29 -19.41
C GLU A 67 -10.48 -17.80 -19.41
N ARG A 68 -9.67 -18.29 -18.45
CA ARG A 68 -9.45 -19.73 -18.27
C ARG A 68 -10.73 -20.45 -17.83
N ASN A 69 -11.49 -19.86 -16.91
CA ASN A 69 -12.76 -20.42 -16.45
C ASN A 69 -13.75 -20.56 -17.63
N TYR A 70 -13.85 -19.53 -18.47
CA TYR A 70 -14.70 -19.56 -19.66
C TYR A 70 -14.24 -20.62 -20.67
N SER A 71 -12.94 -20.76 -20.89
CA SER A 71 -12.39 -21.77 -21.81
C SER A 71 -12.71 -23.21 -21.38
N SER A 72 -12.79 -23.47 -20.08
CA SER A 72 -13.10 -24.81 -19.54
C SER A 72 -14.60 -25.06 -19.39
N ASN A 73 -15.38 -24.04 -19.02
CA ASN A 73 -16.77 -24.20 -18.59
C ASN A 73 -17.79 -23.53 -19.52
N ASN A 74 -17.35 -22.84 -20.58
CA ASN A 74 -18.17 -22.01 -21.48
C ASN A 74 -19.01 -20.94 -20.77
N THR A 75 -18.60 -20.53 -19.57
CA THR A 75 -19.27 -19.49 -18.79
C THR A 75 -18.28 -18.80 -17.85
N TYR A 76 -18.46 -17.51 -17.62
CA TYR A 76 -17.74 -16.75 -16.60
C TYR A 76 -18.34 -16.91 -15.20
N CYS A 77 -19.57 -17.42 -15.12
CA CYS A 77 -20.31 -17.58 -13.88
C CYS A 77 -19.67 -18.63 -12.96
N ALA A 78 -20.04 -18.63 -11.67
CA ALA A 78 -19.52 -19.57 -10.69
C ALA A 78 -19.89 -21.02 -11.05
N SER A 79 -21.04 -21.20 -11.70
CA SER A 79 -21.42 -22.43 -12.39
C SER A 79 -22.32 -22.12 -13.59
N ALA A 80 -22.69 -23.15 -14.37
CA ALA A 80 -23.61 -22.99 -15.50
C ALA A 80 -24.99 -22.41 -15.11
N THR A 81 -25.40 -22.52 -13.84
CA THR A 81 -26.69 -22.04 -13.34
C THR A 81 -26.57 -20.91 -12.31
N ASP A 82 -25.36 -20.55 -11.87
CA ASP A 82 -25.14 -19.51 -10.86
C ASP A 82 -24.21 -18.40 -11.37
N CYS A 83 -24.84 -17.34 -11.87
CA CYS A 83 -24.19 -16.08 -12.23
C CYS A 83 -24.31 -14.99 -11.15
N GLY A 84 -24.93 -15.30 -10.00
CA GLY A 84 -25.10 -14.34 -8.91
C GLY A 84 -23.90 -14.31 -7.96
N SER A 85 -23.25 -15.45 -7.78
CA SER A 85 -22.08 -15.60 -6.91
C SER A 85 -20.79 -15.11 -7.58
N ASP A 86 -19.83 -14.67 -6.76
CA ASP A 86 -18.48 -14.33 -7.21
C ASP A 86 -17.70 -15.60 -7.58
N PRO A 87 -17.38 -15.83 -8.87
CA PRO A 87 -16.68 -17.03 -9.32
C PRO A 87 -15.21 -17.11 -8.87
N LEU A 88 -14.60 -16.00 -8.43
CA LEU A 88 -13.17 -15.98 -8.16
C LEU A 88 -12.79 -16.91 -6.99
N PRO A 89 -11.65 -17.61 -7.08
CA PRO A 89 -11.09 -18.34 -5.96
C PRO A 89 -10.58 -17.38 -4.89
N GLU A 90 -10.63 -17.81 -3.62
CA GLU A 90 -10.26 -16.96 -2.48
C GLU A 90 -8.82 -16.43 -2.57
N SER A 91 -7.91 -17.18 -3.19
CA SER A 91 -6.51 -16.79 -3.40
C SER A 91 -6.34 -15.52 -4.24
N LEU A 92 -7.33 -15.15 -5.05
CA LEU A 92 -7.29 -13.95 -5.89
C LEU A 92 -8.03 -12.76 -5.27
N LYS A 93 -8.74 -12.95 -4.15
CA LYS A 93 -9.57 -11.90 -3.54
C LYS A 93 -8.81 -10.97 -2.62
N ALA A 94 -7.57 -11.29 -2.23
CA ALA A 94 -6.78 -10.52 -1.28
C ALA A 94 -5.57 -9.85 -1.93
N VAL A 95 -5.43 -8.54 -1.71
CA VAL A 95 -4.28 -7.76 -2.21
C VAL A 95 -3.69 -6.89 -1.08
N PRO A 96 -2.40 -7.06 -0.73
CA PRO A 96 -1.57 -8.23 -1.05
C PRO A 96 -2.19 -9.54 -0.52
N SER A 97 -1.75 -10.68 -1.06
CA SER A 97 -2.21 -12.01 -0.64
C SER A 97 -1.71 -12.41 0.75
N SER A 98 -0.70 -11.71 1.27
CA SER A 98 -0.16 -11.86 2.62
C SER A 98 0.06 -10.50 3.28
N GLY A 99 -0.02 -10.47 4.62
CA GLY A 99 0.12 -9.24 5.40
C GLY A 99 -1.14 -8.37 5.40
N THR A 100 -0.97 -7.05 5.56
CA THR A 100 -2.09 -6.11 5.65
C THR A 100 -2.74 -5.90 4.28
N ARG A 101 -3.98 -6.37 4.13
CA ARG A 101 -4.77 -6.17 2.91
C ARG A 101 -5.05 -4.68 2.68
N ALA A 102 -4.78 -4.22 1.47
CA ALA A 102 -5.12 -2.90 0.98
C ALA A 102 -6.41 -2.91 0.15
N TYR A 103 -6.61 -3.96 -0.66
CA TYR A 103 -7.78 -4.14 -1.51
C TYR A 103 -8.37 -5.55 -1.39
N THR A 104 -9.67 -5.65 -1.68
CA THR A 104 -10.38 -6.89 -1.95
C THR A 104 -10.86 -6.91 -3.39
N VAL A 105 -10.55 -7.98 -4.11
CA VAL A 105 -11.00 -8.20 -5.49
C VAL A 105 -12.26 -9.04 -5.48
N THR A 106 -13.26 -8.62 -6.24
CA THR A 106 -14.48 -9.37 -6.50
C THR A 106 -14.79 -9.41 -7.99
N ALA A 107 -15.44 -10.48 -8.44
CA ALA A 107 -16.05 -10.55 -9.75
C ALA A 107 -17.58 -10.51 -9.62
N ARG A 108 -18.21 -9.73 -10.51
CA ARG A 108 -19.65 -9.79 -10.74
C ARG A 108 -19.90 -10.21 -12.17
N THR A 109 -20.66 -11.28 -12.36
CA THR A 109 -21.07 -11.76 -13.68
C THR A 109 -22.49 -11.30 -13.99
N ALA A 110 -22.66 -10.53 -15.06
CA ALA A 110 -24.00 -10.09 -15.49
C ALA A 110 -24.68 -11.13 -16.39
N SER A 111 -23.88 -11.97 -17.06
CA SER A 111 -24.31 -13.08 -17.90
C SER A 111 -23.16 -14.08 -18.04
N ALA A 112 -23.42 -15.21 -18.70
CA ALA A 112 -22.40 -16.23 -18.97
C ALA A 112 -21.17 -15.69 -19.73
N SER A 113 -21.30 -14.59 -20.47
CA SER A 113 -20.25 -14.01 -21.30
C SER A 113 -19.79 -12.62 -20.86
N GLN A 114 -20.24 -12.12 -19.70
CA GLN A 114 -19.88 -10.78 -19.23
C GLN A 114 -19.55 -10.76 -17.75
N TYR A 115 -18.39 -10.18 -17.43
CA TYR A 115 -17.97 -9.91 -16.07
C TYR A 115 -17.51 -8.46 -15.87
N LEU A 116 -17.53 -8.05 -14.60
CA LEU A 116 -16.90 -6.86 -14.07
C LEU A 116 -16.05 -7.26 -12.86
N LEU A 117 -14.75 -7.05 -12.95
CA LEU A 117 -13.83 -7.18 -11.82
C LEU A 117 -13.74 -5.85 -11.10
N THR A 118 -13.73 -5.89 -9.77
CA THR A 118 -13.63 -4.70 -8.92
C THR A 118 -12.60 -4.94 -7.82
N ALA A 119 -11.59 -4.08 -7.73
CA ALA A 119 -10.69 -4.02 -6.58
C ALA A 119 -11.15 -2.87 -5.68
N THR A 120 -11.73 -3.21 -4.53
CA THR A 120 -12.26 -2.26 -3.55
C THR A 120 -11.27 -2.05 -2.40
N PRO A 121 -10.97 -0.80 -1.99
CA PRO A 121 -10.18 -0.55 -0.79
C PRO A 121 -10.85 -1.18 0.44
N VAL A 122 -10.08 -1.87 1.28
CA VAL A 122 -10.64 -2.43 2.51
C VAL A 122 -10.93 -1.31 3.52
N SER A 123 -12.09 -1.39 4.18
CA SER A 123 -12.64 -0.30 5.00
C SER A 123 -11.78 0.11 6.21
N ASN A 124 -10.93 -0.79 6.71
CA ASN A 124 -9.98 -0.53 7.80
C ASN A 124 -8.53 -0.65 7.34
N GLY A 125 -8.28 -0.51 6.03
CA GLY A 125 -6.95 -0.68 5.45
C GLY A 125 -6.24 0.63 5.12
N PRO A 126 -5.00 0.54 4.62
CA PRO A 126 -4.17 1.71 4.29
C PRO A 126 -4.79 2.61 3.21
N MET A 127 -5.64 2.04 2.35
CA MET A 127 -6.28 2.72 1.23
C MET A 127 -7.66 3.32 1.55
N ARG A 128 -8.15 3.23 2.81
CA ARG A 128 -9.49 3.70 3.19
C ARG A 128 -9.75 5.17 2.82
N SER A 129 -8.73 6.02 2.93
CA SER A 129 -8.85 7.47 2.71
C SER A 129 -8.61 7.90 1.26
N ASP A 130 -8.39 6.95 0.33
CA ASP A 130 -8.18 7.28 -1.07
C ASP A 130 -9.50 7.61 -1.78
N ASN A 131 -9.89 8.87 -1.71
CA ASN A 131 -11.05 9.39 -2.42
C ASN A 131 -10.80 9.63 -3.92
N ARG A 132 -9.53 9.66 -4.34
CA ARG A 132 -9.14 9.99 -5.71
C ARG A 132 -9.42 8.84 -6.65
N CYS A 133 -8.93 7.64 -6.33
CA CYS A 133 -9.15 6.47 -7.17
C CYS A 133 -10.24 5.53 -6.65
N LYS A 134 -10.41 5.42 -5.33
CA LYS A 134 -11.32 4.45 -4.68
C LYS A 134 -11.20 3.05 -5.30
N ALA A 135 -12.29 2.51 -5.85
CA ALA A 135 -12.28 1.17 -6.44
C ALA A 135 -11.81 1.24 -7.90
N LEU A 136 -10.91 0.33 -8.26
CA LEU A 136 -10.45 0.11 -9.63
C LEU A 136 -11.31 -1.00 -10.26
N THR A 137 -11.71 -0.84 -11.51
CA THR A 137 -12.58 -1.81 -12.21
C THR A 137 -12.05 -2.16 -13.59
N LEU A 138 -12.27 -3.42 -13.99
CA LEU A 138 -11.92 -3.96 -15.29
C LEU A 138 -13.06 -4.84 -15.81
N ASP A 139 -13.61 -4.52 -16.97
CA ASP A 139 -14.64 -5.35 -17.62
C ASP A 139 -14.04 -6.40 -18.57
N HIS A 140 -14.88 -7.33 -19.02
CA HIS A 140 -14.55 -8.38 -19.99
C HIS A 140 -14.01 -7.89 -21.35
N ARG A 141 -14.12 -6.59 -21.66
CA ARG A 141 -13.58 -6.00 -22.90
C ARG A 141 -12.26 -5.25 -22.65
N GLY A 142 -11.75 -5.31 -21.42
CA GLY A 142 -10.56 -4.58 -21.01
C GLY A 142 -10.80 -3.10 -20.69
N VAL A 143 -12.06 -2.67 -20.55
CA VAL A 143 -12.36 -1.28 -20.17
C VAL A 143 -12.03 -1.08 -18.71
N GLN A 144 -11.11 -0.14 -18.47
CA GLN A 144 -10.64 0.27 -17.16
C GLN A 144 -11.45 1.47 -16.66
N ALA A 145 -11.95 1.41 -15.44
CA ALA A 145 -12.63 2.54 -14.81
C ALA A 145 -12.31 2.63 -13.31
N VAL A 146 -12.76 3.73 -12.69
CA VAL A 146 -12.61 4.01 -11.26
C VAL A 146 -13.89 4.58 -10.67
N THR A 147 -14.05 4.46 -9.34
CA THR A 147 -15.20 5.01 -8.61
C THR A 147 -14.87 6.27 -7.80
N GLY A 148 -13.61 6.71 -7.84
CA GLY A 148 -13.15 7.95 -7.20
C GLY A 148 -13.38 9.19 -8.06
N THR A 149 -12.81 10.31 -7.63
CA THR A 149 -12.95 11.62 -8.30
C THR A 149 -11.98 11.83 -9.47
N ASP A 150 -10.86 11.09 -9.52
CA ASP A 150 -9.87 11.19 -10.59
C ASP A 150 -10.29 10.36 -11.81
N THR A 151 -9.61 10.59 -12.94
CA THR A 151 -9.85 9.83 -14.17
C THR A 151 -9.28 8.41 -14.07
N ALA A 152 -9.89 7.48 -14.83
CA ALA A 152 -9.39 6.13 -14.96
C ALA A 152 -7.92 6.11 -15.42
N GLU A 153 -7.56 6.97 -16.38
CA GLU A 153 -6.19 7.07 -16.87
C GLU A 153 -5.20 7.46 -15.76
N ALA A 154 -5.51 8.47 -14.95
CA ALA A 154 -4.66 8.90 -13.84
C ALA A 154 -4.46 7.78 -12.80
N CYS A 155 -5.51 6.99 -12.56
CA CYS A 155 -5.53 5.92 -11.56
C CYS A 155 -5.08 4.56 -12.08
N TRP A 156 -4.91 4.36 -13.39
CA TRP A 156 -4.45 3.10 -13.99
C TRP A 156 -3.04 3.17 -14.57
N ARG A 157 -2.57 4.35 -15.03
CA ARG A 157 -1.21 4.52 -15.60
C ARG A 157 -0.11 4.82 -14.59
N LYS A 158 -0.40 5.45 -13.46
CA LYS A 158 0.61 5.91 -12.48
C LYS A 158 0.74 4.99 -11.28
#